data_AF-A0A946V529-F1
#
_entry.id   AF-A0A946V529-F1
#
_cell.length_a   1.000
_cell.length_b   1.000
_cell.length_c   1.000
_cell.angle_alpha   90.00
_cell.angle_beta   90.00
_cell.angle_gamma   90.00
#
_symmetry.space_group_name_H-M   'P 1'
#
loop_
_entity.id
_entity.type
_entity.pdbx_description
1 polymer ?
#
loop_
_entity_poly.entity_id
_entity_poly.type
_entity_poly.pdbx_seq_one_letter_code
_entity_poly.pdbx_strand_id
1 'polypeptide(L)'
;MNNPVEFNADRQGEQSDEARTNGALQDFIRDCTVDTAIYLESCIHCGLCAEACQFYVQTGDPRYTPVWKLEPFKQSYKREAGPFSFFYKALNLKHRVTVDELEAWQHLLYDACTLCGRCSLVCPMGIDVASLIGMARHGMHRA
;
A
#
# COMPACT_ATOMS: atom_id res chain seq x y z
N MET A 1 24.68 -7.12 25.50
CA MET A 1 23.46 -7.80 25.99
C MET A 1 22.44 -6.72 26.27
N ASN A 2 21.19 -6.95 25.87
CA ASN A 2 20.03 -6.05 25.85
C ASN A 2 19.81 -5.36 24.50
N ASN A 3 19.38 -6.16 23.53
CA ASN A 3 18.55 -5.71 22.44
C ASN A 3 17.15 -5.47 23.04
N PRO A 4 16.60 -4.24 23.06
CA PRO A 4 15.22 -4.07 23.49
C PRO A 4 14.34 -4.79 22.48
N VAL A 5 13.61 -5.81 22.94
CA VAL A 5 12.51 -6.36 22.16
C VAL A 5 11.49 -5.23 22.08
N GLU A 6 11.45 -4.51 20.97
CA GLU A 6 10.41 -3.54 20.69
C GLU A 6 9.07 -4.28 20.75
N PHE A 7 8.25 -3.89 21.71
CA PHE A 7 6.88 -4.37 21.82
C PHE A 7 6.10 -3.79 20.63
N ASN A 8 6.06 -4.53 19.51
CA ASN A 8 5.14 -4.25 18.42
C ASN A 8 3.74 -4.65 18.89
N ALA A 9 3.05 -3.71 19.53
CA ALA A 9 1.65 -3.86 19.97
C ALA A 9 0.70 -4.26 18.84
N ASP A 10 1.13 -4.07 17.59
CA ASP A 10 0.36 -4.30 16.37
C ASP A 10 0.61 -5.66 15.70
N ARG A 11 1.36 -6.59 16.32
CA ARG A 11 1.39 -7.97 15.83
C ARG A 11 0.02 -8.60 16.05
N GLN A 12 -0.73 -8.80 14.96
CA GLN A 12 -2.05 -9.39 14.99
C GLN A 12 -1.97 -10.91 15.13
N GLY A 13 -1.95 -11.40 16.37
CA GLY A 13 -2.08 -12.82 16.69
C GLY A 13 -0.77 -13.62 16.61
N GLU A 14 -0.90 -14.95 16.52
CA GLU A 14 0.22 -15.91 16.61
C GLU A 14 0.76 -16.38 15.24
N GLN A 15 0.34 -15.73 14.14
CA GLN A 15 0.72 -16.16 12.80
C GLN A 15 2.20 -15.91 12.50
N SER A 16 2.80 -16.77 11.68
CA SER A 16 4.18 -16.57 11.22
C SER A 16 4.26 -15.37 10.27
N ASP A 17 5.39 -14.68 10.27
CA ASP A 17 5.63 -13.48 9.47
C ASP A 17 5.32 -13.67 7.97
N GLU A 18 5.68 -14.83 7.40
CA GLU A 18 5.35 -15.17 6.02
C GLU A 18 3.83 -15.39 5.80
N ALA A 19 3.11 -15.94 6.78
CA ALA A 19 1.65 -16.08 6.70
C ALA A 19 0.94 -14.72 6.76
N ARG A 20 1.43 -13.81 7.60
CA ARG A 20 0.91 -12.44 7.75
C ARG A 20 1.00 -11.63 6.46
N THR A 21 2.20 -11.60 5.87
CA THR A 21 2.45 -10.90 4.59
C THR A 21 1.64 -11.48 3.45
N ASN A 22 1.68 -12.81 3.28
CA ASN A 22 0.93 -13.45 2.21
C ASN A 22 -0.58 -13.26 2.41
N GLY A 23 -1.10 -13.36 3.63
CA GLY A 23 -2.49 -13.08 3.94
C GLY A 23 -2.90 -11.67 3.52
N ALA A 24 -2.14 -10.66 3.96
CA ALA A 24 -2.44 -9.26 3.67
C ALA A 24 -2.48 -8.94 2.18
N LEU A 25 -1.47 -9.43 1.46
CA LEU A 25 -1.29 -9.13 0.05
C LEU A 25 -2.24 -9.95 -0.83
N GLN A 26 -2.50 -11.22 -0.48
CA GLN A 26 -3.45 -12.06 -1.21
C GLN A 26 -4.88 -11.58 -1.00
N ASP A 27 -5.25 -11.13 0.20
CA ASP A 27 -6.56 -10.53 0.44
C ASP A 27 -6.74 -9.26 -0.41
N PHE A 28 -5.71 -8.39 -0.47
CA PHE A 28 -5.74 -7.23 -1.37
C PHE A 28 -5.87 -7.61 -2.84
N ILE A 29 -5.09 -8.59 -3.31
CA ILE A 29 -5.13 -9.06 -4.71
C ILE A 29 -6.47 -9.70 -5.05
N ARG A 30 -7.05 -10.49 -4.14
CA ARG A 30 -8.36 -11.12 -4.31
C ARG A 30 -9.45 -10.07 -4.47
N ASP A 31 -9.37 -8.99 -3.69
CA ASP A 31 -10.36 -7.92 -3.68
C ASP A 31 -10.12 -6.90 -4.83
N CYS A 32 -9.05 -7.06 -5.63
CA CYS A 32 -8.79 -6.21 -6.80
C CYS A 32 -9.81 -6.46 -7.92
N THR A 33 -10.71 -5.48 -8.10
CA THR A 33 -11.64 -5.42 -9.22
C THR A 33 -10.99 -4.81 -10.47
N VAL A 34 -11.71 -4.82 -11.60
CA VAL A 34 -11.29 -4.16 -12.85
C VAL A 34 -10.97 -2.68 -12.62
N ASP A 35 -11.81 -1.96 -11.86
CA ASP A 35 -11.59 -0.54 -11.57
C ASP A 35 -10.31 -0.33 -10.75
N THR A 36 -10.08 -1.19 -9.75
CA THR A 36 -8.86 -1.18 -8.92
C THR A 36 -7.61 -1.38 -9.78
N ALA A 37 -7.65 -2.34 -10.71
CA ALA A 37 -6.56 -2.62 -11.64
C ALA A 37 -6.29 -1.42 -12.57
N ILE A 38 -7.35 -0.81 -13.12
CA ILE A 38 -7.24 0.40 -13.94
C ILE A 38 -6.60 1.53 -13.13
N TYR A 39 -7.04 1.75 -11.89
CA TYR A 39 -6.49 2.78 -11.02
C TYR A 39 -4.99 2.60 -10.72
N LEU A 40 -4.56 1.37 -10.45
CA LEU A 40 -3.16 1.05 -10.15
C LEU A 40 -2.23 1.24 -11.37
N GLU A 41 -2.76 1.11 -12.59
CA GLU A 41 -1.99 1.29 -13.84
C GLU A 41 -2.14 2.68 -14.47
N SER A 42 -3.21 3.42 -14.17
CA SER A 42 -3.49 4.72 -14.80
C SER A 42 -2.71 5.90 -14.19
N CYS A 43 -2.03 5.70 -13.06
CA CYS A 43 -1.31 6.78 -12.40
C CYS A 43 -0.15 7.30 -13.26
N ILE A 44 -0.25 8.57 -13.70
CA ILE A 44 0.78 9.26 -14.49
C ILE A 44 1.82 10.01 -13.63
N HIS A 45 1.80 9.81 -12.31
CA HIS A 45 2.75 10.43 -11.37
C HIS A 45 2.79 11.98 -11.41
N CYS A 46 1.64 12.63 -11.66
CA CYS A 46 1.55 14.10 -11.78
C CYS A 46 1.70 14.88 -10.46
N GLY A 47 1.61 14.23 -9.29
CA GLY A 47 1.84 14.87 -7.99
C GLY A 47 0.66 15.64 -7.38
N LEU A 48 -0.44 15.91 -8.10
CA LEU A 48 -1.58 16.69 -7.59
C LEU A 48 -2.20 16.11 -6.29
N CYS A 49 -2.24 14.77 -6.17
CA CYS A 49 -2.73 14.13 -4.94
C CYS A 49 -1.82 14.41 -3.73
N ALA A 50 -0.52 14.61 -3.93
CA ALA A 50 0.41 14.98 -2.87
C ALA A 50 0.09 16.38 -2.34
N GLU A 51 -0.05 17.36 -3.24
CA GLU A 51 -0.39 18.75 -2.91
C GLU A 51 -1.75 18.87 -2.19
N ALA A 52 -2.69 17.97 -2.47
CA ALA A 52 -3.98 17.93 -1.78
C ALA A 52 -3.94 17.22 -0.41
N CYS A 53 -2.89 16.45 -0.11
CA CYS A 53 -2.82 15.63 1.10
C CYS A 53 -2.29 16.46 2.29
N GLN A 54 -3.10 16.62 3.34
CA GLN A 54 -2.68 17.37 4.54
C GLN A 54 -1.39 16.83 5.18
N PHE A 55 -1.19 15.52 5.20
CA PHE A 55 -0.01 14.93 5.85
C PHE A 55 1.26 15.27 5.06
N TYR A 56 1.21 15.18 3.73
CA TYR A 56 2.33 15.60 2.89
C TYR A 56 2.56 17.11 2.98
N VAL A 57 1.50 17.93 2.90
CA VAL A 57 1.62 19.40 2.96
C VAL A 57 2.23 19.87 4.28
N GLN A 58 1.88 19.23 5.40
CA GLN A 58 2.41 19.61 6.72
C GLN A 58 3.85 19.11 6.95
N THR A 59 4.21 17.94 6.44
CA THR A 59 5.53 17.33 6.70
C THR A 59 6.57 17.65 5.63
N GLY A 60 6.15 17.90 4.40
CA GLY A 60 7.01 17.98 3.22
C GLY A 60 7.69 16.65 2.85
N ASP A 61 7.41 15.56 3.57
CA ASP A 61 8.10 14.28 3.39
C ASP A 61 7.37 13.41 2.33
N PRO A 62 8.05 13.03 1.23
CA PRO A 62 7.48 12.24 0.14
C PRO A 62 6.81 10.92 0.57
N ARG A 63 7.20 10.36 1.72
CA ARG A 63 6.59 9.13 2.26
C ARG A 63 5.11 9.29 2.59
N TYR A 64 4.67 10.51 2.90
CA TYR A 64 3.26 10.79 3.23
C TYR A 64 2.37 11.02 2.01
N THR A 65 2.93 10.99 0.80
CA THR A 65 2.14 11.16 -0.41
C THR A 65 1.13 10.01 -0.58
N PRO A 66 -0.09 10.29 -1.07
CA PRO A 66 -1.11 9.26 -1.21
C PRO A 66 -0.70 8.07 -2.10
N VAL A 67 0.08 8.33 -3.16
CA VAL A 67 0.56 7.27 -4.06
C VAL A 67 1.59 6.38 -3.38
N TRP A 68 2.50 6.94 -2.59
CA TRP A 68 3.54 6.17 -1.89
C TRP A 68 2.97 5.21 -0.84
N LYS A 69 1.88 5.59 -0.19
CA LYS A 69 1.15 4.74 0.75
C LYS A 69 0.67 3.42 0.14
N LEU A 70 0.47 3.39 -1.18
CA LEU A 70 0.01 2.21 -1.91
C LEU A 70 1.15 1.41 -2.55
N GLU A 71 2.41 1.81 -2.40
CA GLU A 71 3.52 1.20 -3.15
C GLU A 71 3.69 -0.31 -2.89
N PRO A 72 3.66 -0.84 -1.65
CA PRO A 72 3.76 -2.28 -1.41
C PRO A 72 2.63 -3.07 -2.07
N PHE A 73 1.41 -2.53 -2.03
CA PHE A 73 0.23 -3.15 -2.63
C PHE A 73 0.29 -3.10 -4.16
N LYS A 74 0.70 -1.97 -4.74
CA LYS A 74 0.94 -1.80 -6.17
C LYS A 74 2.03 -2.76 -6.67
N GLN A 75 3.09 -2.92 -5.88
CA GLN A 75 4.18 -3.84 -6.19
C GLN A 75 3.71 -5.30 -6.17
N SER A 76 2.97 -5.69 -5.14
CA SER A 76 2.37 -7.01 -5.04
C SER A 76 1.42 -7.29 -6.20
N TYR A 77 0.53 -6.33 -6.52
CA TYR A 77 -0.35 -6.41 -7.68
C TYR A 77 0.43 -6.60 -8.99
N LYS A 78 1.45 -5.78 -9.27
CA LYS A 78 2.27 -5.89 -10.49
C LYS A 78 2.94 -7.26 -10.59
N ARG A 79 3.43 -7.81 -9.47
CA ARG A 79 4.08 -9.11 -9.43
C ARG A 79 3.09 -10.27 -9.62
N GLU A 80 1.92 -10.21 -9.00
CA GLU A 80 1.00 -11.36 -8.91
C GLU A 80 -0.10 -11.35 -9.97
N ALA A 81 -0.72 -10.19 -10.23
CA ALA A 81 -1.94 -10.07 -11.04
C ALA A 81 -1.80 -9.11 -12.24
N GLY A 82 -0.72 -8.33 -12.32
CA GLY A 82 -0.49 -7.38 -13.40
C GLY A 82 -0.27 -8.03 -14.77
N PRO A 83 -0.45 -7.28 -15.87
CA PRO A 83 -0.32 -7.79 -17.25
C PRO A 83 1.08 -8.34 -17.58
N PHE A 84 2.11 -7.87 -16.89
CA PHE A 84 3.50 -8.30 -17.05
C PHE A 84 4.01 -9.14 -15.86
N SER A 85 3.11 -9.70 -15.04
CA SER A 85 3.43 -10.50 -13.84
C SER A 85 4.44 -11.61 -14.11
N PHE A 86 4.29 -12.33 -15.23
CA PHE A 86 5.20 -13.39 -15.65
C PHE A 86 6.65 -12.88 -15.78
N PHE A 87 6.85 -11.75 -16.48
CA PHE A 87 8.18 -11.16 -16.66
C PHE A 87 8.74 -10.63 -15.33
N TYR A 88 7.92 -9.98 -14.51
CA TYR A 88 8.34 -9.47 -13.21
C TYR A 88 8.79 -10.59 -12.26
N LYS A 89 8.11 -11.75 -12.30
CA LYS A 89 8.50 -12.95 -11.54
C LYS A 89 9.76 -13.62 -12.11
N ALA A 90 9.83 -13.81 -13.43
CA ALA A 90 10.96 -14.50 -14.08
C ALA A 90 12.28 -13.74 -13.96
N LEU A 91 12.25 -12.40 -14.06
CA LEU A 91 13.42 -11.54 -14.01
C LEU A 91 13.67 -10.94 -12.62
N ASN A 92 12.84 -11.28 -11.62
CA ASN A 92 12.87 -10.72 -10.27
C ASN A 92 12.92 -9.18 -10.23
N LEU A 93 12.23 -8.52 -11.18
CA LEU A 93 12.19 -7.06 -11.32
C LEU A 93 11.31 -6.38 -10.26
N LYS A 94 10.42 -7.13 -9.64
CA LYS A 94 9.60 -6.71 -8.50
C LYS A 94 9.80 -7.71 -7.37
N HIS A 95 10.42 -7.26 -6.28
CA HIS A 95 10.65 -8.10 -5.10
C HIS A 95 9.34 -8.45 -4.40
N ARG A 96 9.37 -9.52 -3.60
CA ARG A 96 8.25 -9.87 -2.72
C ARG A 96 8.26 -8.93 -1.52
N VAL A 97 7.11 -8.33 -1.24
CA VAL A 97 6.95 -7.44 -0.09
C VAL A 97 7.17 -8.23 1.21
N THR A 98 7.96 -7.67 2.12
CA THR A 98 8.31 -8.31 3.41
C THR A 98 7.40 -7.84 4.55
N VAL A 99 7.47 -8.52 5.70
CA VAL A 99 6.71 -8.10 6.89
C VAL A 99 7.18 -6.76 7.37
N ASP A 100 8.49 -6.56 7.45
CA ASP A 100 9.10 -5.30 7.86
C ASP A 100 8.62 -4.13 6.99
N GLU A 101 8.41 -4.35 5.68
CA GLU A 101 7.84 -3.34 4.79
C GLU A 101 6.37 -3.06 5.11
N LEU A 102 5.55 -4.07 5.36
CA LEU A 102 4.15 -3.87 5.75
C LEU A 102 4.02 -3.17 7.11
N GLU A 103 4.84 -3.55 8.08
CA GLU A 103 4.89 -2.91 9.41
C GLU A 103 5.31 -1.43 9.28
N ALA A 104 6.33 -1.14 8.47
CA ALA A 104 6.73 0.25 8.19
C ALA A 104 5.63 1.06 7.48
N TRP A 105 4.79 0.41 6.65
CA TRP A 105 3.68 1.06 5.97
C TRP A 105 2.42 1.21 6.83
N GLN A 106 2.32 0.49 7.94
CA GLN A 106 1.17 0.57 8.84
C GLN A 106 0.97 1.99 9.35
N HIS A 107 2.02 2.66 9.82
CA HIS A 107 1.96 4.06 10.24
C HIS A 107 1.48 4.99 9.11
N LEU A 108 1.97 4.77 7.88
CA LEU A 108 1.58 5.60 6.74
C LEU A 108 0.10 5.42 6.34
N LEU A 109 -0.40 4.20 6.49
CA LEU A 109 -1.76 3.83 6.12
C LEU A 109 -2.76 4.17 7.20
N TYR A 110 -2.49 3.92 8.48
CA TYR A 110 -3.45 4.08 9.58
C TYR A 110 -3.33 5.44 10.26
N ASP A 111 -2.12 5.84 10.68
CA ASP A 111 -1.92 7.07 11.45
C ASP A 111 -1.85 8.30 10.53
N ALA A 112 -1.25 8.14 9.36
CA ALA A 112 -1.00 9.24 8.44
C ALA A 112 -2.01 9.34 7.30
N CYS A 113 -3.19 8.74 7.43
CA CYS A 113 -4.30 8.92 6.49
C CYS A 113 -5.63 9.01 7.23
N THR A 114 -6.46 9.99 6.91
CA THR A 114 -7.81 10.12 7.49
C THR A 114 -8.91 9.61 6.56
N LEU A 115 -8.54 9.04 5.40
CA LEU A 115 -9.48 8.67 4.33
C LEU A 115 -10.39 9.85 3.88
N CYS A 116 -9.90 11.08 3.97
CA CYS A 116 -10.68 12.29 3.64
C CYS A 116 -11.05 12.46 2.15
N GLY A 117 -10.58 11.60 1.23
CA GLY A 117 -10.97 11.63 -0.19
C GLY A 117 -10.37 12.74 -1.05
N ARG A 118 -9.70 13.76 -0.49
CA ARG A 118 -9.13 14.88 -1.27
C ARG A 118 -8.20 14.43 -2.40
N CYS A 119 -7.39 13.40 -2.15
CA CYS A 119 -6.49 12.84 -3.17
C CYS A 119 -7.24 12.24 -4.37
N SER A 120 -8.42 11.65 -4.15
CA SER A 120 -9.29 11.13 -5.22
C SER A 120 -9.95 12.27 -5.99
N LEU A 121 -10.45 13.29 -5.28
CA LEU A 121 -11.15 14.43 -5.89
C LEU A 121 -10.27 15.25 -6.85
N VAL A 122 -8.97 15.36 -6.57
CA VAL A 122 -8.05 16.15 -7.40
C VAL A 122 -7.40 15.34 -8.53
N CYS A 123 -7.61 14.03 -8.59
CA CYS A 123 -6.90 13.19 -9.55
C CYS A 123 -7.44 13.42 -10.96
N PRO A 124 -6.62 13.88 -11.93
CA PRO A 124 -7.08 14.11 -13.30
C PRO A 124 -7.40 12.80 -14.03
N MET A 125 -6.83 11.68 -13.56
CA MET A 125 -7.09 10.34 -14.08
C MET A 125 -8.34 9.69 -13.48
N GLY A 126 -9.04 10.36 -12.55
CA GLY A 126 -10.21 9.82 -11.87
C GLY A 126 -9.90 8.65 -10.93
N ILE A 127 -8.65 8.53 -10.46
CA ILE A 127 -8.24 7.44 -9.58
C ILE A 127 -8.80 7.67 -8.17
N ASP A 128 -9.57 6.71 -7.67
CA ASP A 128 -10.03 6.73 -6.28
C ASP A 128 -8.96 6.20 -5.32
N VAL A 129 -7.96 7.06 -5.04
CA VAL A 129 -6.84 6.75 -4.14
C VAL A 129 -7.31 6.46 -2.71
N ALA A 130 -8.35 7.13 -2.23
CA ALA A 130 -8.89 6.90 -0.90
C ALA A 130 -9.50 5.50 -0.76
N SER A 131 -10.26 5.03 -1.75
CA SER A 131 -10.77 3.66 -1.77
C SER A 131 -9.65 2.62 -1.85
N LEU A 132 -8.61 2.86 -2.66
CA LEU A 132 -7.43 1.99 -2.70
C LEU A 132 -6.73 1.89 -1.32
N ILE A 133 -6.61 3.00 -0.60
CA ILE A 133 -6.04 3.00 0.76
C ILE A 133 -6.96 2.26 1.73
N GLY A 134 -8.28 2.40 1.59
CA GLY A 134 -9.27 1.62 2.36
C GLY A 134 -9.12 0.12 2.13
N MET A 135 -8.95 -0.30 0.87
CA MET A 135 -8.68 -1.70 0.52
C MET A 135 -7.35 -2.19 1.08
N ALA A 136 -6.30 -1.37 1.02
CA ALA A 136 -5.00 -1.71 1.61
C ALA A 136 -5.10 -1.95 3.12
N ARG A 137 -5.83 -1.08 3.85
CA ARG A 137 -6.13 -1.29 5.27
C ARG A 137 -6.91 -2.59 5.51
N HIS A 138 -7.94 -2.85 4.70
CA HIS A 138 -8.70 -4.08 4.80
C HIS A 138 -7.83 -5.33 4.61
N GLY A 139 -6.94 -5.33 3.62
CA GLY A 139 -5.96 -6.41 3.44
C GLY A 139 -5.09 -6.61 4.67
N MET A 140 -4.65 -5.54 5.32
CA MET A 140 -3.83 -5.62 6.54
C MET A 140 -4.59 -6.04 7.82
N HIS A 141 -5.91 -6.22 7.79
CA HIS A 141 -6.70 -6.59 8.97
C HIS A 141 -6.42 -8.02 9.50
N ARG A 142 -5.80 -8.88 8.68
CA ARG A 142 -5.44 -10.25 9.09
C ARG A 142 -3.92 -10.45 9.14
N ALA A 143 -3.16 -9.36 9.06
CA ALA A 143 -1.71 -9.35 8.91
C ALA A 143 -1.01 -9.33 10.27
#